data_AF-A0AAV0NBJ6-F1
#
_entry.id   AF-A0AAV0NBJ6-F1
#
_cell.length_a   1.000
_cell.length_b   1.000
_cell.length_c   1.000
_cell.angle_alpha   90.00
_cell.angle_beta   90.00
_cell.angle_gamma   90.00
#
_symmetry.space_group_name_H-M   'P 1'
#
loop_
_entity.id
_entity.type
_entity.pdbx_description
1 polymer ?
#
loop_
_entity_poly.entity_id
_entity_poly.type
_entity_poly.pdbx_seq_one_letter_code
_entity_poly.pdbx_strand_id
1 'polypeptide(L)'
;YGDPAQVLKLESEVPVPDVKEDQVLVKVVAAALNPLDYKRMEGAIKATDSSPPTVPGYDVAGVVVELGSKVKNLQVGDEVYGNINEA
;
A
#
# COMPACT_ATOMS: atom_id res chain seq x y z
N TYR A 1 -6.38 16.26 -1.54
CA TYR A 1 -6.49 16.30 -3.01
C TYR A 1 -5.84 17.56 -3.55
N GLY A 2 -5.24 17.50 -4.73
CA GLY A 2 -4.58 18.64 -5.41
C GLY A 2 -3.44 18.19 -6.30
N ASP A 3 -2.63 19.14 -6.77
CA ASP A 3 -1.38 18.85 -7.49
C ASP A 3 -0.52 17.88 -6.67
N PRO A 4 -0.15 16.69 -7.20
CA PRO A 4 0.70 15.72 -6.52
C PRO A 4 1.94 16.32 -5.89
N ALA A 5 2.58 17.31 -6.55
CA ALA A 5 3.78 17.96 -6.05
C ALA A 5 3.55 18.80 -4.78
N GLN A 6 2.30 19.18 -4.49
CA GLN A 6 1.93 20.00 -3.33
C GLN A 6 1.29 19.17 -2.20
N VAL A 7 0.66 18.05 -2.55
CA VAL A 7 -0.16 17.26 -1.60
C VAL A 7 0.50 15.98 -1.13
N LEU A 8 1.45 15.43 -1.89
CA LEU A 8 2.25 14.30 -1.44
C LEU A 8 3.28 14.78 -0.42
N LYS A 9 3.26 14.18 0.77
CA LYS A 9 4.19 14.50 1.85
C LYS A 9 4.87 13.23 2.33
N LEU A 10 6.17 13.34 2.57
CA LEU A 10 6.91 12.30 3.28
C LEU A 10 6.59 12.42 4.76
N GLU A 11 5.95 11.40 5.32
CA GLU A 11 5.73 11.24 6.76
C GLU A 11 6.68 10.17 7.29
N SER A 12 7.42 10.50 8.34
CA SER A 12 8.44 9.61 8.90
C SER A 12 7.89 8.76 10.04
N GLU A 13 6.81 9.21 10.67
CA GLU A 13 6.20 8.60 11.85
C GLU A 13 4.88 7.91 11.48
N VAL A 14 4.95 6.99 10.51
CA VAL A 14 3.81 6.10 10.19
C VAL A 14 3.97 4.79 10.96
N PRO A 15 3.01 4.41 11.82
CA PRO A 15 3.09 3.15 12.56
C PRO A 15 3.03 1.95 11.60
N VAL A 16 3.76 0.90 11.93
CA VAL A 16 3.61 -0.40 11.25
C VAL A 16 2.22 -0.95 11.59
N PRO A 17 1.40 -1.35 10.60
CA PRO A 17 0.06 -1.86 10.87
C PRO A 17 0.11 -3.24 11.53
N ASP A 18 -0.87 -3.51 12.40
CA ASP A 18 -1.08 -4.84 12.98
C ASP A 18 -1.53 -5.84 11.90
N VAL A 19 -0.99 -7.05 11.94
CA VAL A 19 -1.32 -8.12 10.98
C VAL A 19 -2.52 -8.93 11.46
N LYS A 20 -3.62 -8.92 10.70
CA LYS A 20 -4.77 -9.79 10.97
C LYS A 20 -4.46 -11.25 10.61
N GLU A 21 -5.28 -12.17 11.11
CA GLU A 21 -5.08 -13.61 10.95
C GLU A 21 -4.90 -14.07 9.50
N ASP A 22 -5.52 -13.40 8.53
CA ASP A 22 -5.52 -13.73 7.10
C ASP A 22 -4.62 -12.80 6.25
N GLN A 23 -3.81 -11.96 6.90
CA GLN A 23 -2.96 -10.98 6.24
C GLN A 23 -1.47 -11.34 6.34
N VAL A 24 -0.67 -10.67 5.52
CA VAL A 24 0.78 -10.68 5.61
C VAL A 24 1.29 -9.25 5.67
N LEU A 25 2.39 -9.01 6.38
CA LEU A 25 3.12 -7.76 6.32
C LEU A 25 4.27 -7.89 5.34
N VAL A 26 4.34 -6.96 4.38
CA VAL A 26 5.40 -6.93 3.37
C VAL A 26 6.28 -5.72 3.62
N LYS A 27 7.59 -5.95 3.79
CA LYS A 27 8.59 -4.88 3.68
C LYS A 27 8.78 -4.57 2.21
N VAL A 28 8.18 -3.47 1.76
CA VAL A 28 8.26 -3.00 0.38
C VAL A 28 9.70 -2.66 0.03
N VAL A 29 10.18 -3.20 -1.09
CA VAL A 29 11.50 -2.94 -1.67
C VAL A 29 11.36 -2.02 -2.89
N ALA A 30 10.30 -2.19 -3.67
CA ALA A 30 9.98 -1.36 -4.82
C ALA A 30 8.46 -1.16 -4.94
N ALA A 31 8.07 -0.01 -5.49
CA ALA A 31 6.71 0.29 -5.89
C ALA A 31 6.71 0.83 -7.33
N ALA A 32 5.68 0.49 -8.11
CA ALA A 32 5.54 1.01 -9.47
C ALA A 32 4.73 2.31 -9.46
N LEU A 33 5.08 3.22 -10.38
CA LEU A 33 4.29 4.42 -10.63
C LEU A 33 3.34 4.17 -11.80
N ASN A 34 2.06 4.39 -11.56
CA ASN A 34 0.99 4.26 -12.52
C ASN A 34 0.25 5.58 -12.70
N PRO A 35 -0.43 5.80 -13.86
CA PRO A 35 -1.25 6.98 -14.04
C PRO A 35 -2.40 7.13 -13.04
N LEU A 36 -2.84 6.02 -12.43
CA LEU A 36 -3.88 6.06 -11.41
C LEU A 36 -3.39 6.77 -10.14
N ASP A 37 -2.13 6.61 -9.75
CA ASP A 37 -1.60 7.12 -8.47
C ASP A 37 -1.72 8.64 -8.38
N TYR A 38 -1.34 9.36 -9.44
CA TYR A 38 -1.47 10.82 -9.44
C TYR A 38 -2.92 11.28 -9.59
N LYS A 39 -3.76 10.56 -10.35
CA LYS A 39 -5.19 10.86 -10.50
C LYS A 39 -5.95 10.72 -9.20
N ARG A 40 -5.55 9.79 -8.33
CA ARG A 40 -6.06 9.65 -6.96
C ARG A 40 -5.77 10.90 -6.13
N MET A 41 -4.52 11.37 -6.15
CA MET A 41 -4.11 12.59 -5.47
C MET A 41 -4.84 13.84 -6.00
N GLU A 42 -5.13 13.90 -7.30
CA GLU A 42 -5.95 14.95 -7.91
C GLU A 42 -7.45 14.84 -7.57
N GLY A 43 -7.90 13.70 -7.05
CA GLY A 43 -9.28 13.44 -6.66
C GLY A 43 -10.19 12.96 -7.80
N ALA A 44 -9.62 12.48 -8.91
CA ALA A 44 -10.37 12.06 -10.09
C ALA A 44 -11.28 10.84 -9.84
N ILE A 45 -10.94 10.00 -8.85
CA ILE A 45 -11.71 8.80 -8.47
C ILE A 45 -12.24 8.84 -7.03
N LYS A 46 -12.32 10.03 -6.42
CA LYS A 46 -12.69 10.24 -5.00
C LYS A 46 -13.99 9.55 -4.53
N ALA A 47 -14.90 9.23 -5.45
CA ALA A 47 -16.18 8.61 -5.13
C ALA A 47 -16.04 7.12 -4.77
N THR A 48 -14.95 6.48 -5.18
CA THR A 48 -14.67 5.05 -5.00
C THR A 48 -13.29 4.80 -4.39
N ASP A 49 -12.64 5.85 -3.89
CA ASP A 49 -11.27 5.82 -3.37
C ASP A 49 -11.28 6.04 -1.85
N SER A 50 -10.24 5.57 -1.17
CA SER A 50 -10.00 5.87 0.23
C SER A 50 -9.93 7.39 0.46
N SER A 51 -10.58 7.88 1.51
CA SER A 51 -10.55 9.30 1.85
C SER A 51 -9.17 9.72 2.38
N PRO A 52 -8.65 10.90 1.99
CA PRO A 52 -7.39 11.39 2.52
C PRO A 52 -7.51 11.73 4.02
N PRO A 53 -6.43 11.59 4.81
CA PRO A 53 -5.09 11.17 4.38
C PRO A 53 -5.02 9.67 4.08
N THR A 54 -4.39 9.32 2.96
CA THR A 54 -4.16 7.92 2.54
C THR A 54 -2.77 7.79 1.94
N VAL A 55 -2.17 6.61 2.04
CA VAL A 55 -0.87 6.30 1.42
C VAL A 55 -1.12 5.94 -0.05
N PRO A 56 -0.52 6.66 -1.02
CA PRO A 56 -0.71 6.38 -2.44
C PRO A 56 0.10 5.16 -2.90
N GLY A 57 -0.22 4.66 -4.10
CA GLY A 57 0.43 3.51 -4.71
C GLY A 57 -0.51 2.31 -4.82
N TYR A 58 -0.36 1.54 -5.89
CA TYR A 58 -1.14 0.31 -6.12
C TYR A 58 -0.26 -0.93 -6.20
N ASP A 59 0.91 -0.85 -6.83
CA ASP A 59 1.74 -2.02 -7.09
C ASP A 59 3.00 -2.03 -6.23
N VAL A 60 3.30 -3.18 -5.64
CA VAL A 60 4.46 -3.37 -4.76
C VAL A 60 5.19 -4.67 -5.06
N ALA A 61 6.50 -4.65 -4.80
CA ALA A 61 7.32 -5.85 -4.67
C ALA A 61 8.17 -5.73 -3.40
N GLY A 62 8.32 -6.83 -2.67
CA GLY A 62 9.00 -6.82 -1.38
C GLY A 62 9.13 -8.20 -0.75
N VAL A 63 9.40 -8.20 0.54
CA VAL A 63 9.65 -9.42 1.32
C VAL A 63 8.64 -9.54 2.44
N VAL A 64 8.07 -10.72 2.62
CA VAL A 64 7.19 -11.02 3.76
C VAL A 64 7.98 -10.96 5.06
N VAL A 65 7.53 -10.15 6.03
CA VAL A 65 8.19 -9.99 7.34
C VAL A 65 7.33 -10.46 8.53
N GLU A 66 6.02 -10.59 8.34
CA GLU A 66 5.09 -11.10 9.36
C GLU A 66 3.86 -11.74 8.69
N LEU A 67 3.25 -12.71 9.36
CA LEU A 67 2.12 -13.49 8.86
C LEU A 67 1.03 -13.61 9.93
N GLY A 68 -0.21 -13.51 9.49
CA GLY A 68 -1.37 -13.91 10.26
C GLY A 68 -1.44 -15.43 10.46
N SER A 69 -2.08 -15.86 11.55
CA SER A 69 -2.17 -17.27 11.96
C SER A 69 -2.88 -18.20 10.96
N LYS A 70 -3.72 -17.66 10.08
CA LYS A 70 -4.47 -18.39 9.04
C LYS A 70 -3.78 -18.41 7.68
N VAL A 71 -2.69 -17.69 7.48
CA VAL A 71 -1.90 -17.78 6.24
C VAL A 71 -1.16 -19.11 6.20
N LYS A 72 -1.31 -19.87 5.10
CA LYS A 72 -0.73 -21.23 4.96
C LYS A 72 0.18 -21.41 3.74
N ASN A 73 0.15 -20.47 2.81
CA ASN A 73 0.77 -20.57 1.50
C ASN A 73 1.99 -19.65 1.33
N LEU A 74 2.37 -18.91 2.38
CA LEU A 74 3.52 -18.01 2.41
C LEU A 74 4.28 -18.21 3.72
N GLN A 75 5.56 -17.86 3.72
CA GLN A 75 6.42 -17.84 4.90
C GLN A 75 7.19 -16.52 4.99
N VAL A 76 7.70 -16.19 6.19
CA VAL A 76 8.59 -15.04 6.38
C VAL A 76 9.86 -15.24 5.54
N GLY A 77 10.26 -14.22 4.80
CA GLY A 77 11.39 -14.25 3.88
C GLY A 77 11.01 -14.50 2.42
N ASP A 78 9.76 -14.87 2.12
CA ASP A 78 9.30 -15.00 0.73
C ASP A 78 9.34 -13.64 0.01
N GLU A 79 9.87 -13.64 -1.21
CA GLU A 79 9.78 -12.52 -2.15
C GLU A 79 8.41 -12.54 -2.82
N VAL A 80 7.68 -11.44 -2.73
CA VAL A 80 6.31 -11.31 -3.23
C VAL A 80 6.14 -10.05 -4.05
N TYR A 81 5.20 -10.09 -4.98
CA TYR A 81 4.71 -8.93 -5.71
C TYR A 81 3.20 -8.99 -5.81
N GLY A 82 2.57 -7.84 -5.99
CA GLY A 82 1.12 -7.76 -6.15
C GLY A 82 0.62 -6.33 -6.22
N ASN A 83 -0.69 -6.22 -6.30
CA ASN A 83 -1.39 -4.95 -6.23
C ASN A 83 -2.24 -4.85 -4.96
N ILE A 84 -2.46 -3.63 -4.50
CA ILE A 84 -3.39 -3.30 -3.42
C ILE A 84 -4.79 -3.30 -4.01
N ASN A 85 -5.73 -3.97 -3.34
CA ASN A 85 -7.14 -3.84 -3.65
C ASN A 85 -7.78 -3.02 -2.54
N GLU A 86 -8.39 -1.90 -2.90
CA GLU A 86 -9.19 -1.10 -1.96
C GLU A 86 -10.58 -1.70 -1.91
N ALA A 87 -10.94 -2.25 -0.74
CA ALA A 87 -12.26 -2.80 -0.46
C ALA A 87 -13.13 -1.77 0.29
#